data_AF-A0A7S1RCE2-F1
#
_entry.id   AF-A0A7S1RCE2-F1
#
_cell.length_a   1.000
_cell.length_b   1.000
_cell.length_c   1.000
_cell.angle_alpha   90.00
_cell.angle_beta   90.00
_cell.angle_gamma   90.00
#
_symmetry.space_group_name_H-M   'P 1'
#
loop_
_entity.id
_entity.type
_entity.pdbx_description
1 polymer ?
#
loop_
_entity_poly.entity_id
_entity_poly.type
_entity_poly.pdbx_seq_one_letter_code
_entity_poly.pdbx_strand_id
1 'polypeptide(L)'
;GQWCYVDANCSDLSGGAAVNGQVSWKLCNQSRDATLRWYDPESLHFFADDQGVNMGLLSKMSYPVSRHRWEDVSSFWQPNLEGLADPGELLAPDLTLEAARDLLRPKWGKKNRVLDEATMAELKRIEVSNVPTAFDTSPDRHPPHVIVQNRAVYVVMPLKNIVLCVSGCLS
;
A
#
# COMPACT_ATOMS: atom_id res chain seq x y z
N GLY A 1 -18.52 -4.19 -6.55
CA GLY A 1 -18.57 -4.49 -5.10
C GLY A 1 -17.39 -5.37 -4.76
N GLN A 2 -16.89 -5.30 -3.53
CA GLN A 2 -15.94 -6.29 -2.99
C GLN A 2 -16.75 -7.46 -2.43
N TRP A 3 -16.17 -8.66 -2.48
CA TRP A 3 -16.75 -9.85 -1.85
C TRP A 3 -15.74 -10.43 -0.87
N CYS A 4 -16.25 -11.14 0.13
CA CYS A 4 -15.47 -11.68 1.22
C CYS A 4 -15.96 -13.10 1.53
N TYR A 5 -15.02 -13.98 1.89
CA TYR A 5 -15.35 -15.25 2.55
C TYR A 5 -15.71 -14.97 4.01
N VAL A 6 -16.72 -15.67 4.49
CA VAL A 6 -17.21 -15.60 5.86
C VAL A 6 -17.49 -17.00 6.36
N ASP A 7 -17.59 -17.15 7.68
CA ASP A 7 -18.04 -18.39 8.31
C ASP A 7 -19.37 -18.87 7.70
N ALA A 8 -19.54 -20.19 7.55
CA ALA A 8 -20.79 -20.76 7.03
C ALA A 8 -22.03 -20.33 7.80
N ASN A 9 -21.88 -19.97 9.10
CA ASN A 9 -22.97 -19.52 9.95
C ASN A 9 -23.29 -18.02 9.80
N CYS A 10 -22.61 -17.29 8.92
CA CYS A 10 -22.94 -15.89 8.65
C CYS A 10 -24.34 -15.79 8.02
N SER A 11 -25.28 -15.19 8.75
CA SER A 11 -26.68 -15.11 8.33
C SER A 11 -26.97 -14.00 7.32
N ASP A 12 -26.18 -12.93 7.32
CA ASP A 12 -26.26 -11.85 6.33
C ASP A 12 -25.18 -12.04 5.25
N LEU A 13 -25.60 -12.67 4.15
CA LEU A 13 -24.74 -12.87 2.99
C LEU A 13 -24.85 -11.74 1.96
N SER A 14 -25.73 -10.74 2.16
CA SER A 14 -25.85 -9.57 1.28
C SER A 14 -25.86 -9.89 -0.23
N GLY A 15 -26.54 -10.98 -0.64
CA GLY A 15 -26.60 -11.46 -2.03
C GLY A 15 -25.55 -12.51 -2.42
N GLY A 16 -24.72 -12.96 -1.48
CA GLY A 16 -23.83 -14.10 -1.63
C GLY A 16 -24.47 -15.45 -1.31
N ALA A 17 -23.65 -16.50 -1.22
CA ALA A 17 -24.12 -17.86 -1.05
C ALA A 17 -23.14 -18.74 -0.25
N ALA A 18 -23.65 -19.85 0.30
CA ALA A 18 -22.82 -20.89 0.87
C ALA A 18 -21.92 -21.54 -0.19
N VAL A 19 -20.65 -21.74 0.15
CA VAL A 19 -19.70 -22.46 -0.72
C VAL A 19 -19.65 -23.93 -0.30
N ASN A 20 -19.55 -24.18 1.01
CA ASN A 20 -19.58 -25.50 1.62
C ASN A 20 -20.01 -25.40 3.09
N GLY A 21 -19.92 -26.50 3.86
CA GLY A 21 -20.32 -26.52 5.28
C GLY A 21 -19.42 -25.74 6.24
N GLN A 22 -18.36 -25.08 5.76
CA GLN A 22 -17.41 -24.31 6.57
C GLN A 22 -17.34 -22.85 6.16
N VAL A 23 -17.59 -22.54 4.88
CA VAL A 23 -17.44 -21.18 4.36
C VAL A 23 -18.61 -20.78 3.45
N SER A 24 -19.00 -19.53 3.58
CA SER A 24 -19.89 -18.82 2.66
C SER A 24 -19.13 -17.66 2.03
N TRP A 25 -19.65 -17.11 0.93
CA TRP A 25 -19.19 -15.82 0.42
C TRP A 25 -20.33 -14.81 0.52
N LYS A 26 -19.98 -13.54 0.75
CA LYS A 26 -20.93 -12.43 0.75
C LYS A 26 -20.41 -11.25 -0.04
N LEU A 27 -21.31 -10.40 -0.53
CA LEU A 27 -20.91 -9.05 -0.97
C LEU A 27 -20.64 -8.21 0.28
N CYS A 28 -19.44 -7.63 0.39
CA CYS A 28 -19.09 -6.88 1.58
C CYS A 28 -19.85 -5.56 1.61
N ASN A 29 -20.43 -5.26 2.77
CA ASN A 29 -21.07 -3.99 3.06
C ASN A 29 -20.04 -3.02 3.63
N GLN A 30 -19.71 -1.97 2.87
CA GLN A 30 -18.67 -1.01 3.26
C GLN A 30 -18.94 -0.27 4.58
N SER A 31 -20.19 -0.18 5.03
CA SER A 31 -20.53 0.47 6.30
C SER A 31 -20.50 -0.46 7.52
N ARG A 32 -20.31 -1.77 7.31
CA ARG A 32 -20.38 -2.78 8.39
C ARG A 32 -19.20 -3.73 8.40
N ASP A 33 -18.63 -4.05 7.25
CA ASP A 33 -17.54 -5.00 7.11
C ASP A 33 -16.20 -4.27 7.13
N ALA A 34 -15.33 -4.68 8.04
CA ALA A 34 -13.93 -4.28 7.99
C ALA A 34 -13.33 -4.82 6.67
N THR A 35 -12.72 -3.93 5.88
CA THR A 35 -11.99 -4.32 4.68
C THR A 35 -10.56 -3.84 4.79
N LEU A 36 -9.62 -4.64 4.31
CA LEU A 36 -8.20 -4.31 4.36
C LEU A 36 -7.86 -3.01 3.59
N ARG A 37 -8.72 -2.62 2.64
CA ARG A 37 -8.60 -1.35 1.90
C ARG A 37 -8.70 -0.11 2.79
N TRP A 38 -9.33 -0.23 3.95
CA TRP A 38 -9.52 0.88 4.90
C TRP A 38 -8.39 1.02 5.92
N TYR A 39 -7.49 0.04 5.99
CA TYR A 39 -6.29 0.18 6.79
C TYR A 39 -5.37 1.18 6.11
N ASP A 40 -4.80 2.10 6.88
CA ASP A 40 -3.64 2.85 6.42
C ASP A 40 -2.41 1.91 6.33
N PRO A 41 -1.34 2.30 5.62
CA PRO A 41 -0.17 1.44 5.41
C PRO A 41 0.49 0.93 6.70
N GLU A 42 0.45 1.68 7.80
CA GLU A 42 1.07 1.30 9.08
C GLU A 42 0.18 0.31 9.82
N SER A 43 -1.13 0.60 9.93
CA SER A 43 -2.11 -0.33 10.48
C SER A 43 -2.14 -1.65 9.72
N LEU A 44 -2.02 -1.63 8.39
CA LEU A 44 -1.97 -2.85 7.58
C LEU A 44 -0.68 -3.64 7.81
N HIS A 45 0.44 -2.97 8.09
CA HIS A 45 1.70 -3.61 8.47
C HIS A 45 1.57 -4.36 9.81
N PHE A 46 1.00 -3.72 10.84
CA PHE A 46 0.74 -4.38 12.12
C PHE A 46 -0.18 -5.59 11.97
N PHE A 47 -1.24 -5.48 11.15
CA PHE A 47 -2.09 -6.62 10.82
C PHE A 47 -1.30 -7.73 10.11
N ALA A 48 -0.39 -7.37 9.20
CA ALA A 48 0.42 -8.34 8.47
C ALA A 48 1.33 -9.14 9.42
N ASP A 49 1.96 -8.47 10.38
CA ASP A 49 2.84 -9.09 11.36
C ASP A 49 2.07 -9.96 12.35
N ASP A 50 0.95 -9.48 12.88
CA ASP A 50 0.07 -10.24 13.78
C ASP A 50 -0.44 -11.54 13.14
N GLN A 51 -0.78 -11.47 11.85
CA GLN A 51 -1.31 -12.60 11.09
C GLN A 51 -0.22 -13.44 10.41
N GLY A 52 1.05 -13.06 10.51
CA GLY A 52 2.17 -13.75 9.86
C GLY A 52 2.06 -13.80 8.32
N VAL A 53 1.47 -12.77 7.70
CA VAL A 53 1.27 -12.70 6.24
C VAL A 53 2.26 -11.75 5.58
N ASN A 54 2.60 -12.04 4.32
CA ASN A 54 3.55 -11.21 3.57
C ASN A 54 2.94 -9.85 3.20
N MET A 55 3.54 -8.76 3.69
CA MET A 55 3.08 -7.39 3.52
C MET A 55 3.13 -6.91 2.07
N GLY A 56 4.10 -7.40 1.27
CA GLY A 56 4.16 -7.11 -0.16
C GLY A 56 2.93 -7.64 -0.90
N LEU A 57 2.55 -8.89 -0.64
CA LEU A 57 1.34 -9.48 -1.21
C LEU A 57 0.07 -8.84 -0.63
N LEU A 58 0.01 -8.68 0.70
CA LEU A 58 -1.15 -8.15 1.40
C LEU A 58 -1.51 -6.74 0.92
N SER A 59 -0.53 -5.84 0.85
CA SER A 59 -0.76 -4.46 0.39
C SER A 59 -1.25 -4.42 -1.06
N LYS A 60 -0.69 -5.24 -1.95
CA LYS A 60 -1.12 -5.33 -3.35
C LYS A 60 -2.55 -5.85 -3.52
N MET A 61 -3.01 -6.69 -2.60
CA MET A 61 -4.38 -7.19 -2.56
C MET A 61 -5.35 -6.23 -1.86
N SER A 62 -4.84 -5.37 -0.97
CA SER A 62 -5.63 -4.45 -0.17
C SER A 62 -5.90 -3.12 -0.89
N TYR A 63 -4.94 -2.66 -1.69
CA TYR A 63 -4.97 -1.33 -2.29
C TYR A 63 -5.11 -1.38 -3.81
N PRO A 64 -5.80 -0.40 -4.43
CA PRO A 64 -5.74 -0.21 -5.86
C PRO A 64 -4.29 -0.07 -6.34
N VAL A 65 -3.96 -0.76 -7.42
CA VAL A 65 -2.66 -0.62 -8.08
C VAL A 65 -2.81 0.35 -9.24
N SER A 66 -2.03 1.44 -9.20
CA SER A 66 -1.97 2.41 -10.28
C SER A 66 -1.48 1.76 -11.57
N ARG A 67 -2.01 2.22 -12.70
CA ARG A 67 -1.50 1.83 -14.04
C ARG A 67 -0.14 2.44 -14.34
N HIS A 68 0.22 3.51 -13.65
CA HIS A 68 1.51 4.18 -13.79
C HIS A 68 2.54 3.53 -12.89
N ARG A 69 3.78 3.40 -13.36
CA ARG A 69 4.88 2.91 -12.51
C ARG A 69 5.42 4.07 -11.70
N TRP A 70 5.97 3.76 -10.53
CA TRP A 70 6.53 4.77 -9.63
C TRP A 70 7.56 5.68 -10.31
N GLU A 71 8.45 5.10 -11.12
CA GLU A 71 9.48 5.86 -11.86
C GLU A 71 8.91 6.90 -12.84
N ASP A 72 7.66 6.70 -13.27
CA ASP A 72 6.99 7.58 -14.22
C ASP A 72 6.37 8.79 -13.53
N VAL A 73 6.04 8.69 -12.24
CA VAL A 73 5.18 9.65 -11.54
C VAL A 73 5.73 10.18 -10.22
N SER A 74 6.86 9.66 -9.74
CA SER A 74 7.45 10.06 -8.45
C SER A 74 7.76 11.56 -8.33
N SER A 75 7.99 12.26 -9.45
CA SER A 75 8.21 13.71 -9.47
C SER A 75 7.01 14.52 -8.97
N PHE A 76 5.80 13.96 -9.02
CA PHE A 76 4.60 14.59 -8.48
C PHE A 76 4.60 14.64 -6.94
N TRP A 77 5.02 13.54 -6.30
CA TRP A 77 5.07 13.44 -4.84
C TRP A 77 6.34 14.02 -4.23
N GLN A 78 7.40 14.19 -5.02
CA GLN A 78 8.68 14.77 -4.57
C GLN A 78 9.22 14.14 -3.26
N PRO A 79 9.31 12.80 -3.18
CA PRO A 79 9.82 12.15 -1.97
C PRO A 79 11.28 12.58 -1.73
N ASN A 80 11.63 12.87 -0.48
CA ASN A 80 12.99 13.25 -0.09
C ASN A 80 13.56 12.25 0.93
N LEU A 81 14.68 11.61 0.58
CA LEU A 81 15.40 10.69 1.47
C LEU A 81 16.00 11.38 2.71
N GLU A 82 16.19 12.69 2.66
CA GLU A 82 16.63 13.45 3.84
C GLU A 82 15.53 13.54 4.90
N GLY A 83 14.26 13.44 4.48
CA GLY A 83 13.09 13.41 5.35
C GLY A 83 12.62 11.99 5.71
N LEU A 84 13.43 10.96 5.45
CA LEU A 84 13.23 9.65 6.05
C LEU A 84 13.19 9.85 7.57
N ALA A 85 12.03 9.59 8.17
CA ALA A 85 11.91 9.58 9.63
C ALA A 85 12.94 8.60 10.20
N ASP A 86 13.45 8.91 11.39
CA ASP A 86 14.23 7.92 12.15
C ASP A 86 13.36 6.66 12.28
N PRO A 87 13.83 5.49 11.79
CA PRO A 87 13.21 4.18 11.97
C PRO A 87 12.62 3.81 13.33
N GLY A 88 12.95 4.56 14.39
CA GLY A 88 12.62 4.28 15.79
C GLY A 88 11.29 3.55 16.02
N GLU A 89 11.40 2.45 16.79
CA GLU A 89 10.37 1.47 17.22
C GLU A 89 9.54 0.76 16.13
N LEU A 90 9.39 1.33 14.92
CA LEU A 90 8.58 0.77 13.84
C LEU A 90 9.33 -0.16 12.88
N LEU A 91 10.66 -0.11 12.85
CA LEU A 91 11.44 -0.98 11.97
C LEU A 91 11.98 -2.20 12.69
N ALA A 92 12.00 -3.31 11.96
CA ALA A 92 12.71 -4.50 12.36
C ALA A 92 14.11 -4.13 12.88
N PRO A 93 14.58 -4.75 13.97
CA PRO A 93 15.77 -4.35 14.72
C PRO A 93 17.09 -4.37 13.93
N ASP A 94 17.06 -4.77 12.65
CA ASP A 94 18.22 -4.97 11.79
C ASP A 94 18.36 -3.95 10.63
N LEU A 95 17.41 -3.03 10.42
CA LEU A 95 17.49 -2.08 9.29
C LEU A 95 17.97 -0.70 9.73
N THR A 96 19.22 -0.36 9.38
CA THR A 96 19.78 0.99 9.59
C THR A 96 19.21 2.00 8.59
N LEU A 97 19.18 3.28 8.97
CA LEU A 97 18.77 4.39 8.10
C LEU A 97 19.62 4.46 6.82
N GLU A 98 20.93 4.21 6.93
CA GLU A 98 21.85 4.13 5.80
C GLU A 98 21.50 2.98 4.85
N ALA A 99 21.21 1.78 5.38
CA ALA A 99 20.81 0.64 4.57
C ALA A 99 19.48 0.90 3.84
N ALA A 100 18.53 1.55 4.52
CA ALA A 100 17.27 1.98 3.90
C ALA A 100 17.54 2.98 2.76
N ARG A 101 18.37 4.00 2.98
CA ARG A 101 18.74 4.97 1.94
C ARG A 101 19.39 4.33 0.73
N ASP A 102 20.35 3.42 0.93
CA ASP A 102 21.05 2.74 -0.16
C ASP A 102 20.12 1.81 -0.96
N LEU A 103 19.20 1.11 -0.29
CA LEU A 103 18.20 0.27 -0.93
C LEU A 103 17.21 1.09 -1.77
N LEU A 104 16.84 2.27 -1.28
CA LEU A 104 15.84 3.13 -1.89
C LEU A 104 16.40 4.02 -3.01
N ARG A 105 17.68 4.38 -2.97
CA ARG A 105 18.32 5.29 -3.95
C ARG A 105 18.05 4.91 -5.42
N PRO A 106 18.10 3.64 -5.85
CA PRO A 106 17.79 3.26 -7.24
C PRO A 106 16.32 3.40 -7.61
N LYS A 107 15.42 3.49 -6.62
CA LYS A 107 13.96 3.59 -6.78
C LYS A 107 13.47 5.03 -6.80
N TRP A 108 14.35 6.00 -6.60
CA TRP A 108 14.06 7.41 -6.84
C TRP A 108 13.91 7.63 -8.34
N GLY A 109 12.71 8.03 -8.78
CA GLY A 109 12.40 8.15 -10.19
C GLY A 109 13.20 9.23 -10.93
N LYS A 110 12.92 9.37 -12.22
CA LYS A 110 13.67 10.27 -13.10
C LYS A 110 13.41 11.72 -12.69
N LYS A 111 14.46 12.41 -12.22
CA LYS A 111 14.40 13.85 -11.93
C LYS A 111 13.90 14.60 -13.18
N ASN A 112 13.01 15.58 -12.98
CA ASN A 112 12.53 16.52 -14.01
C ASN A 112 11.72 15.92 -15.16
N ARG A 113 11.05 14.78 -14.97
CA ARG A 113 10.06 14.32 -15.96
C ARG A 113 8.82 15.22 -15.94
N VAL A 114 8.48 15.77 -17.09
CA VAL A 114 7.22 16.47 -17.33
C VAL A 114 6.12 15.42 -17.48
N LEU A 115 5.06 15.53 -16.68
CA LEU A 115 3.88 14.69 -16.73
C LEU A 115 2.86 15.31 -17.69
N ASP A 116 2.20 14.50 -18.50
CA ASP A 116 1.08 14.96 -19.31
C ASP A 116 -0.13 15.35 -18.44
N GLU A 117 -1.04 16.13 -19.01
CA GLU A 117 -2.19 16.68 -18.28
C GLU A 117 -3.12 15.59 -17.72
N ALA A 118 -3.34 14.51 -18.46
CA ALA A 118 -4.22 13.41 -18.05
C ALA A 118 -3.62 12.66 -16.86
N THR A 119 -2.30 12.38 -16.91
CA THR A 119 -1.54 11.80 -15.80
C THR A 119 -1.61 12.73 -14.59
N MET A 120 -1.33 14.03 -14.74
CA MET A 120 -1.43 15.00 -13.65
C MET A 120 -2.82 15.04 -12.99
N ALA A 121 -3.89 15.02 -13.78
CA ALA A 121 -5.26 14.98 -13.28
C ALA A 121 -5.56 13.69 -12.51
N GLU A 122 -5.03 12.55 -12.95
CA GLU A 122 -5.14 11.28 -12.24
C GLU A 122 -4.40 11.29 -10.90
N LEU A 123 -3.15 11.78 -10.85
CA LEU A 123 -2.38 11.83 -9.61
C LEU A 123 -3.00 12.78 -8.59
N LYS A 124 -3.55 13.92 -9.03
CA LYS A 124 -4.33 14.81 -8.16
C LYS A 124 -5.57 14.13 -7.58
N ARG A 125 -6.27 13.31 -8.37
CA ARG A 125 -7.41 12.52 -7.86
C ARG A 125 -6.98 11.50 -6.81
N ILE A 126 -5.84 10.83 -7.01
CA ILE A 126 -5.27 9.90 -6.03
C ILE A 126 -4.93 10.64 -4.74
N GLU A 127 -4.21 11.76 -4.84
CA GLU A 127 -3.84 12.61 -3.70
C GLU A 127 -5.07 13.01 -2.85
N VAL A 128 -6.09 13.61 -3.46
CA VAL A 128 -7.25 14.11 -2.70
C VAL A 128 -8.18 13.00 -2.21
N SER A 129 -8.07 11.77 -2.74
CA SER A 129 -8.94 10.65 -2.34
C SER A 129 -8.64 10.14 -0.93
N ASN A 130 -7.42 10.35 -0.43
CA ASN A 130 -6.91 9.78 0.82
C ASN A 130 -6.99 8.23 0.90
N VAL A 131 -7.20 7.55 -0.23
CA VAL A 131 -7.21 6.09 -0.31
C VAL A 131 -5.78 5.62 -0.62
N PRO A 132 -5.19 4.71 0.18
CA PRO A 132 -3.88 4.16 -0.12
C PRO A 132 -3.87 3.54 -1.52
N THR A 133 -2.88 3.93 -2.33
CA THR A 133 -2.75 3.48 -3.72
C THR A 133 -1.32 3.01 -3.96
N ALA A 134 -1.18 1.79 -4.49
CA ALA A 134 0.10 1.16 -4.76
C ALA A 134 0.62 1.49 -6.17
N PHE A 135 1.93 1.61 -6.31
CA PHE A 135 2.67 1.81 -7.55
C PHE A 135 3.74 0.73 -7.66
N ASP A 136 3.77 0.07 -8.81
CA ASP A 136 4.84 -0.87 -9.13
C ASP A 136 6.15 -0.12 -9.36
N THR A 137 7.26 -0.64 -8.81
CA THR A 137 8.60 -0.04 -8.97
C THR A 137 9.48 -0.76 -9.98
N SER A 138 8.95 -1.80 -10.62
CA SER A 138 9.67 -2.67 -11.54
C SER A 138 8.78 -3.07 -12.72
N PRO A 139 9.32 -3.25 -13.94
CA PRO A 139 8.54 -3.67 -15.11
C PRO A 139 7.84 -5.02 -14.94
N ASP A 140 8.44 -5.93 -14.19
CA ASP A 140 7.92 -7.25 -13.88
C ASP A 140 6.86 -7.25 -12.76
N ARG A 141 6.57 -6.07 -12.19
CA ARG A 141 5.60 -5.85 -11.11
C ARG A 141 5.90 -6.64 -9.84
N HIS A 142 7.14 -7.11 -9.70
CA HIS A 142 7.60 -7.65 -8.44
C HIS A 142 7.89 -6.49 -7.47
N PRO A 143 7.69 -6.73 -6.17
CA PRO A 143 8.12 -5.80 -5.15
C PRO A 143 9.61 -5.38 -5.29
N PRO A 144 10.04 -4.26 -4.69
CA PRO A 144 9.31 -3.43 -3.74
C PRO A 144 8.16 -2.64 -4.38
N HIS A 145 7.17 -2.29 -3.56
CA HIS A 145 6.04 -1.44 -3.98
C HIS A 145 6.14 -0.10 -3.27
N VAL A 146 5.65 0.96 -3.92
CA VAL A 146 5.44 2.25 -3.26
C VAL A 146 3.96 2.42 -3.04
N ILE A 147 3.56 2.85 -1.85
CA ILE A 147 2.18 3.22 -1.55
C ILE A 147 2.16 4.72 -1.30
N VAL A 148 1.15 5.40 -1.84
CA VAL A 148 0.86 6.79 -1.48
C VAL A 148 -0.49 6.85 -0.79
N GLN A 149 -0.60 7.71 0.22
CA GLN A 149 -1.85 8.07 0.83
C GLN A 149 -1.82 9.58 1.06
N ASN A 150 -2.65 10.33 0.35
CA ASN A 150 -2.54 11.79 0.28
C ASN A 150 -1.13 12.22 -0.19
N ARG A 151 -0.39 12.95 0.65
CA ARG A 151 1.00 13.37 0.43
C ARG A 151 2.03 12.42 1.06
N ALA A 152 1.58 11.48 1.88
CA ALA A 152 2.46 10.50 2.48
C ALA A 152 2.92 9.47 1.45
N VAL A 153 4.20 9.12 1.50
CA VAL A 153 4.83 8.12 0.63
C VAL A 153 5.43 7.04 1.50
N TYR A 154 5.05 5.79 1.21
CA TYR A 154 5.51 4.61 1.91
C TYR A 154 6.19 3.63 0.95
N VAL A 155 7.21 2.92 1.43
CA VAL A 155 7.89 1.87 0.66
C VAL A 155 7.71 0.53 1.35
N VAL A 156 7.20 -0.44 0.61
CA VAL A 156 7.00 -1.82 1.08
C VAL A 156 8.21 -2.66 0.70
N MET A 157 8.87 -3.23 1.70
CA MET A 157 10.02 -4.11 1.56
C MET A 157 9.62 -5.54 1.93
N PRO A 158 9.22 -6.38 0.96
CA PRO A 158 8.61 -7.68 1.27
C PRO A 158 9.57 -8.69 1.89
N LEU A 159 10.88 -8.57 1.62
CA LEU A 159 11.89 -9.50 2.15
C LEU A 159 12.03 -9.37 3.67
N LYS A 160 11.61 -8.23 4.22
CA LYS A 160 11.66 -7.93 5.64
C LYS A 160 10.28 -7.76 6.26
N ASN A 161 9.22 -7.85 5.47
CA ASN A 161 7.84 -7.55 5.87
C ASN A 161 7.58 -6.11 6.33
N ILE A 162 8.45 -5.16 5.98
CA ILE A 162 8.43 -3.79 6.53
C ILE A 162 7.72 -2.81 5.61
N VAL A 163 7.09 -1.80 6.22
CA VAL A 163 6.65 -0.57 5.56
C VAL A 163 7.44 0.62 6.12
N LEU A 164 8.08 1.39 5.23
CA LEU A 164 8.80 2.61 5.57
C LEU A 164 8.01 3.84 5.15
N CYS A 165 7.74 4.77 6.05
CA CYS A 165 7.39 6.11 5.62
C CYS A 165 8.64 6.89 5.17
N VAL A 166 8.60 7.47 3.98
CA VAL A 166 9.74 8.20 3.39
C VAL A 166 9.44 9.68 3.11
N SER A 167 8.18 10.11 3.23
CA SER A 167 7.78 11.51 3.07
C SER A 167 6.34 11.70 3.56
N GLY A 168 6.02 12.89 4.08
CA GLY A 168 4.63 13.33 4.28
C GLY A 168 3.82 12.60 5.36
N CYS A 169 4.46 11.78 6.20
CA CYS A 169 3.80 11.20 7.37
C CYS A 169 3.79 12.21 8.52
N LEU A 170 2.74 12.16 9.33
CA LEU A 170 2.62 12.98 10.53
C LEU A 170 3.56 12.42 11.59
N SER A 171 4.36 13.29 12.18
CA SER A 171 5.18 13.04 13.38
C SER A 171 4.33 13.12 14.64
#